data_AF-A0A4S0QED5-F1
#
_entry.id   AF-A0A4S0QED5-F1
#
_cell.length_a   1.000
_cell.length_b   1.000
_cell.length_c   1.000
_cell.angle_alpha   90.00
_cell.angle_beta   90.00
_cell.angle_gamma   90.00
#
_symmetry.space_group_name_H-M   'P 1'
#
loop_
_entity.id
_entity.type
_entity.pdbx_description
1 polymer ?
#
loop_
_entity_poly.entity_id
_entity_poly.type
_entity_poly.pdbx_seq_one_letter_code
_entity_poly.pdbx_strand_id
1 'polypeptide(L)'
;WIPLPAALQSRLAKAYAVLGRGATIGPRVFSRQSRIELRVGPLGLEDFKSFLPGGRRLALFKQAVREMLGEALDVDLRIVLAREAVPPPRIGTVQLARTAWLA
;
A
#
# COMPACT_ATOMS: atom_id res chain seq x y z
N TRP A 1 -7.50 4.76 -4.00
CA TRP A 1 -7.79 6.15 -4.40
C TRP A 1 -6.69 6.63 -5.32
N ILE A 2 -7.04 7.11 -6.51
CA ILE A 2 -6.10 7.58 -7.54
C ILE A 2 -6.15 9.11 -7.57
N PRO A 3 -5.01 9.82 -7.59
CA PRO A 3 -5.00 11.27 -7.73
C PRO A 3 -5.51 11.67 -9.12
N LEU A 4 -6.42 12.64 -9.17
CA LEU A 4 -6.92 13.20 -10.42
C LEU A 4 -6.06 14.42 -10.79
N PRO A 5 -5.35 14.42 -11.94
CA PRO A 5 -4.60 15.57 -12.40
C PRO A 5 -5.44 16.84 -12.42
N ALA A 6 -4.85 17.99 -12.08
CA ALA A 6 -5.57 19.26 -11.98
C ALA A 6 -6.30 19.65 -13.28
N ALA A 7 -5.79 19.22 -14.43
CA ALA A 7 -6.41 19.43 -15.74
C ALA A 7 -7.70 18.61 -15.96
N LEU A 8 -7.84 17.49 -15.25
CA LEU A 8 -9.02 16.60 -15.34
C LEU A 8 -10.06 16.87 -14.24
N GLN A 9 -9.74 17.74 -13.28
CA GLN A 9 -10.67 18.15 -12.22
C GLN A 9 -11.73 19.10 -12.79
N SER A 10 -12.99 18.83 -12.48
CA SER A 10 -14.11 19.70 -12.90
C SER A 10 -14.00 21.09 -12.28
N ARG A 11 -14.24 22.12 -13.09
CA ARG A 11 -14.29 23.53 -12.68
C ARG A 11 -15.52 24.21 -13.25
N LEU A 12 -16.08 25.15 -12.50
CA LEU A 12 -17.15 26.02 -12.99
C LEU A 12 -16.66 26.81 -14.22
N ALA A 13 -17.58 27.07 -15.16
CA ALA A 13 -17.32 27.78 -16.41
C ALA A 13 -16.24 27.14 -17.33
N LYS A 14 -15.97 25.82 -17.18
CA LYS A 14 -15.16 25.03 -18.12
C LYS A 14 -16.02 23.99 -18.82
N ALA A 15 -15.63 23.63 -20.04
CA ALA A 15 -16.31 22.59 -20.82
C ALA A 15 -16.25 21.22 -20.12
N TYR A 16 -17.23 20.36 -20.40
CA TYR A 16 -17.31 18.96 -19.93
C TYR A 16 -17.53 18.72 -18.42
N ALA A 17 -17.92 19.73 -17.64
CA ALA A 17 -18.25 19.60 -16.22
C ALA A 17 -19.76 19.40 -15.96
N VAL A 18 -20.40 18.48 -16.69
CA VAL A 18 -21.85 18.18 -16.51
C VAL A 18 -22.05 17.06 -15.49
N LEU A 19 -22.87 17.33 -14.48
CA LEU A 19 -23.26 16.34 -13.46
C LEU A 19 -23.92 15.12 -14.11
N GLY A 20 -23.57 13.92 -13.63
CA GLY A 20 -24.08 12.65 -14.15
C GLY A 20 -23.52 12.20 -15.50
N ARG A 21 -22.60 12.99 -16.10
CA ARG A 21 -21.91 12.60 -17.35
C ARG A 21 -20.40 12.57 -17.20
N GLY A 22 -19.79 13.69 -16.81
CA GLY A 22 -18.33 13.83 -16.78
C GLY A 22 -17.78 14.63 -15.59
N ALA A 23 -18.66 15.21 -14.76
CA ALA A 23 -18.22 15.93 -13.58
C ALA A 23 -17.69 14.97 -12.50
N THR A 24 -16.51 15.26 -11.97
CA THR A 24 -15.87 14.53 -10.85
C THR A 24 -15.85 15.42 -9.60
N ILE A 25 -16.08 14.84 -8.43
CA ILE A 25 -15.97 15.55 -7.16
C ILE A 25 -14.60 15.32 -6.50
N GLY A 26 -13.91 16.42 -6.16
CA GLY A 26 -12.65 16.38 -5.42
C GLY A 26 -11.41 15.99 -6.24
N PRO A 27 -10.23 15.94 -5.59
CA PRO A 27 -8.94 15.75 -6.27
C PRO A 27 -8.55 14.27 -6.49
N ARG A 28 -9.43 13.31 -6.16
CA ARG A 28 -9.12 11.87 -6.22
C ARG A 28 -10.34 11.09 -6.67
N VAL A 29 -10.12 10.04 -7.44
CA VAL A 29 -11.17 9.08 -7.86
C VAL A 29 -10.95 7.73 -7.18
N PHE A 30 -12.05 7.05 -6.88
CA PHE A 30 -12.00 5.69 -6.38
C PHE A 30 -11.98 4.69 -7.55
N SER A 31 -11.03 3.77 -7.52
CA SER A 31 -10.94 2.65 -8.47
C SER A 31 -10.90 1.35 -7.68
N ARG A 32 -11.67 0.36 -8.13
CA ARG A 32 -11.71 -0.99 -7.55
C ARG A 32 -10.92 -2.02 -8.35
N GLN A 33 -10.52 -1.69 -9.58
CA GLN A 33 -9.97 -2.65 -10.54
C GLN A 33 -8.46 -2.56 -10.68
N SER A 34 -7.83 -1.52 -10.12
CA SER A 34 -6.42 -1.22 -10.37
C SER A 34 -5.50 -1.55 -9.20
N ARG A 35 -6.01 -2.17 -8.12
CA ARG A 35 -5.25 -2.41 -6.90
C ARG A 35 -5.55 -3.77 -6.29
N ILE A 36 -4.50 -4.49 -5.89
CA ILE A 36 -4.58 -5.74 -5.14
C ILE A 36 -3.74 -5.65 -3.86
N GLU A 37 -4.10 -6.42 -2.84
CA GLU A 37 -3.29 -6.58 -1.62
C GLU A 37 -2.76 -8.02 -1.55
N LEU A 38 -1.44 -8.16 -1.46
CA LEU A 38 -0.79 -9.45 -1.20
C LEU A 38 -0.51 -9.56 0.29
N ARG A 39 -1.03 -10.63 0.91
CA ARG A 39 -0.83 -10.92 2.32
C ARG A 39 0.18 -12.05 2.49
N VAL A 40 1.25 -11.81 3.24
CA VAL A 40 2.32 -12.79 3.50
C VAL A 40 2.43 -13.03 5.00
N GLY A 41 2.19 -14.27 5.44
CA GLY A 41 2.34 -14.70 6.83
C GLY A 41 1.25 -15.67 7.29
N PRO A 42 1.18 -15.98 8.59
CA PRO A 42 1.97 -15.39 9.67
C PRO A 42 3.45 -15.80 9.61
N LEU A 43 4.36 -14.85 9.84
CA LEU A 43 5.82 -15.05 9.82
C LEU A 43 6.41 -14.97 11.23
N GLY A 44 7.57 -15.60 11.43
CA GLY A 44 8.42 -15.30 12.59
C GLY A 44 9.04 -13.90 12.53
N LEU A 45 9.62 -13.44 13.64
CA LEU A 45 10.12 -12.07 13.76
C LEU A 45 11.27 -11.73 12.80
N GLU A 46 12.24 -12.63 12.63
CA GLU A 46 13.38 -12.41 11.72
C GLU A 46 12.95 -12.34 10.26
N ASP A 47 12.04 -13.23 9.86
CA ASP A 47 11.44 -13.23 8.54
C ASP A 47 10.65 -11.95 8.30
N PHE A 48 9.82 -11.54 9.25
CA PHE A 48 9.10 -10.27 9.22
C PHE A 48 10.05 -9.07 9.04
N LYS A 49 11.12 -9.00 9.84
CA LYS A 49 12.14 -7.94 9.71
C LYS A 49 12.80 -7.92 8.33
N SER A 50 13.03 -9.08 7.73
CA SER A 50 13.63 -9.17 6.39
C SER A 50 12.72 -8.66 5.26
N PHE A 51 11.42 -8.50 5.53
CA PHE A 51 10.45 -7.86 4.63
C PHE A 51 10.27 -6.35 4.90
N LEU A 52 10.88 -5.79 5.95
CA LEU A 52 10.83 -4.35 6.20
C LEU A 52 11.70 -3.58 5.19
N PRO A 53 11.50 -2.25 5.05
CA PRO A 53 12.32 -1.43 4.16
C PRO A 53 13.83 -1.59 4.44
N GLY A 54 14.60 -1.92 3.40
CA GLY A 54 16.02 -2.25 3.49
C GLY A 54 16.33 -3.75 3.63
N GLY A 55 15.32 -4.59 3.87
CA GLY A 55 15.47 -6.04 3.96
C GLY A 55 15.56 -6.72 2.59
N ARG A 56 16.37 -7.79 2.52
CA ARG A 56 16.62 -8.55 1.29
C ARG A 56 15.35 -9.22 0.73
N ARG A 57 14.46 -9.74 1.58
CA ARG A 57 13.25 -10.42 1.11
C ARG A 57 12.28 -9.45 0.46
N LEU A 58 12.17 -8.22 0.95
CA LEU A 58 11.34 -7.20 0.31
C LEU A 58 11.81 -6.90 -1.12
N ALA A 59 13.12 -6.80 -1.34
CA ALA A 59 13.68 -6.54 -2.67
C ALA A 59 13.36 -7.68 -3.66
N LEU A 60 13.62 -8.92 -3.25
CA LEU A 60 13.33 -10.11 -4.05
C LEU A 60 11.83 -10.27 -4.33
N PHE A 61 10.99 -10.06 -3.32
CA PHE A 61 9.54 -10.14 -3.47
C PHE A 61 9.01 -9.09 -4.47
N LYS A 62 9.48 -7.84 -4.35
CA LYS A 62 9.13 -6.77 -5.29
C LYS A 62 9.51 -7.12 -6.73
N GLN A 63 10.68 -7.75 -6.93
CA GLN A 63 11.11 -8.19 -8.25
C GLN A 63 10.20 -9.30 -8.79
N ALA A 64 9.98 -10.36 -8.02
CA ALA A 64 9.12 -11.48 -8.43
C ALA A 64 7.69 -11.03 -8.77
N VAL A 65 7.10 -10.14 -7.95
CA VAL A 65 5.76 -9.60 -8.20
C VAL A 65 5.70 -8.80 -9.51
N ARG A 66 6.71 -7.97 -9.79
CA ARG A 66 6.78 -7.23 -11.07
C ARG A 66 6.93 -8.17 -12.27
N GLU A 67 7.75 -9.19 -12.16
CA GLU A 67 7.93 -10.18 -13.25
C GLU A 67 6.64 -10.96 -13.52
N MET A 68 5.85 -11.27 -12.49
CA MET A 68 4.61 -12.02 -12.62
C MET A 68 3.41 -11.20 -13.11
N LEU A 69 3.24 -9.97 -12.61
CA LEU A 69 2.05 -9.15 -12.85
C LEU A 69 2.26 -8.02 -13.87
N GLY A 70 3.51 -7.72 -14.21
CA GLY A 70 3.86 -6.51 -14.96
C GLY A 70 3.53 -5.24 -14.18
N GLU A 71 3.32 -4.14 -14.91
CA GLU A 71 3.08 -2.79 -14.36
C GLU A 71 1.58 -2.38 -14.39
N ALA A 72 0.67 -3.34 -14.58
CA ALA A 72 -0.75 -3.05 -14.81
C ALA A 72 -1.57 -2.83 -13.52
N LEU A 73 -1.06 -3.26 -12.36
CA LEU A 73 -1.77 -3.23 -11.08
C LEU A 73 -0.92 -2.59 -9.99
N ASP A 74 -1.54 -1.72 -9.19
CA ASP A 74 -0.96 -1.29 -7.92
C ASP A 74 -1.01 -2.47 -6.93
N VAL A 75 0.15 -2.84 -6.39
CA VAL A 75 0.22 -3.93 -5.40
C VAL A 75 0.57 -3.37 -4.03
N ASP A 76 -0.36 -3.52 -3.08
CA ASP A 76 -0.10 -3.32 -1.66
C ASP A 76 0.42 -4.62 -1.04
N LEU A 77 1.44 -4.54 -0.19
CA LEU A 77 2.00 -5.70 0.51
C LEU A 77 1.71 -5.60 2.00
N ARG A 78 0.98 -6.59 2.53
CA ARG A 78 0.71 -6.76 3.95
C ARG A 78 1.51 -7.94 4.50
N ILE A 79 2.55 -7.63 5.25
CA ILE A 79 3.32 -8.63 6.00
C ILE A 79 2.67 -8.83 7.36
N VAL A 80 2.40 -10.09 7.71
CA VAL A 80 1.72 -10.46 8.95
C VAL A 80 2.71 -11.18 9.86
N LEU A 81 2.96 -10.61 11.03
CA LEU A 81 3.74 -11.26 12.08
C LEU A 81 2.87 -12.26 12.84
N ALA A 82 3.41 -13.43 13.16
CA ALA A 82 2.77 -14.39 14.06
C ALA A 82 2.56 -13.76 15.43
N ARG A 83 1.40 -14.02 16.06
CA ARG A 83 1.05 -13.41 17.35
C ARG A 83 2.07 -13.75 18.43
N GLU A 84 2.58 -14.96 18.41
CA GLU A 84 3.54 -15.52 19.36
C GLU A 84 4.95 -14.93 19.15
N ALA A 85 5.22 -14.36 17.98
CA ALA A 85 6.49 -13.73 17.61
C ALA A 85 6.52 -12.22 17.89
N VAL A 86 5.45 -11.64 18.44
CA VAL A 86 5.40 -10.22 18.80
C VAL A 86 6.35 -9.97 19.98
N PRO A 87 7.39 -9.13 19.81
CA PRO A 87 8.31 -8.82 20.90
C PRO A 87 7.62 -7.90 21.92
N PRO A 88 7.98 -7.98 23.22
CA PRO A 88 7.48 -7.04 24.21
C PRO A 88 7.91 -5.61 23.87
N PRO A 89 7.02 -4.61 23.94
CA PRO A 89 7.35 -3.24 23.60
C PRO A 89 8.31 -2.65 24.66
N ARG A 90 9.56 -2.42 24.28
CA ARG A 90 10.56 -1.73 25.11
C ARG A 90 11.15 -0.54 24.37
N ILE A 91 11.18 0.61 25.03
CA ILE A 91 11.81 1.83 24.50
C ILE A 91 13.26 1.52 24.12
N GLY A 92 13.71 2.03 22.97
CA GLY A 92 15.06 1.81 22.45
C GLY A 92 15.27 0.49 21.69
N THR A 93 14.31 -0.43 21.71
CA THR A 93 14.43 -1.74 21.02
C THR A 93 13.45 -1.94 19.87
N VAL A 94 12.45 -1.06 19.75
CA VAL A 94 11.40 -1.13 18.72
C VAL A 94 11.42 0.11 17.82
N GLN A 95 10.99 -0.07 16.57
CA GLN A 95 10.82 1.00 15.61
C GLN A 95 9.33 1.31 15.43
N LEU A 96 8.93 2.57 15.62
CA LEU A 96 7.57 3.02 15.37
C LEU A 96 7.13 2.69 13.94
N ALA A 97 5.85 2.34 13.78
CA ALA A 97 5.24 1.93 12.52
C ALA A 97 5.91 0.73 11.82
N ARG A 98 6.80 0.00 12.50
CA ARG A 98 7.49 -1.17 11.94
C ARG A 98 7.44 -2.38 12.87
N THR A 99 7.93 -2.23 14.09
CA THR A 99 8.11 -3.33 15.05
C THR A 99 7.60 -2.99 16.45
N ALA A 100 6.74 -1.98 16.58
CA ALA A 100 6.12 -1.57 17.83
C ALA A 100 4.65 -1.96 17.82
N TRP A 101 4.27 -2.86 18.73
CA TRP A 101 2.88 -3.22 19.03
C TRP A 101 2.55 -2.75 20.44
N LEU A 102 1.41 -2.09 20.60
CA LEU A 102 0.86 -1.77 21.92
C LEU A 102 0.00 -2.95 22.37
N ALA A 103 0.12 -3.31 23.64
CA ALA A 103 -0.71 -4.32 24.30
C ALA A 103 -2.10 -3.76 24.63
#